data_AF-A0A091T026-F1
#
_entry.id   AF-A0A091T026-F1
#
_cell.length_a   1.000
_cell.length_b   1.000
_cell.length_c   1.000
_cell.angle_alpha   90.00
_cell.angle_beta   90.00
_cell.angle_gamma   90.00
#
_symmetry.space_group_name_H-M   'P 1'
#
loop_
_entity.id
_entity.type
_entity.pdbx_description
1 polymer ?
#
loop_
_entity_poly.entity_id
_entity_poly.type
_entity_poly.pdbx_seq_one_letter_code
_entity_poly.pdbx_strand_id
1 'polypeptide(L)'
;YRCETCSQTFANRCNLKSHQRHVHSSERHFPCELCGKKFKRKKDVKRHILQVHEGGGERHQCQQCGKGLSSKTALRLHERTHTGDKPYGCTECEAKFSQPSALKTH
;
A
#
# COMPACT_ATOMS: atom_id res chain seq x y z
N TYR A 1 7.86 -19.83 8.38
CA TYR A 1 7.87 -20.20 6.95
C TYR A 1 8.78 -19.25 6.18
N ARG A 2 9.85 -19.73 5.54
CA ARG A 2 10.87 -18.90 4.87
C ARG A 2 10.66 -18.88 3.35
N CYS A 3 10.82 -17.73 2.72
CA CYS A 3 10.88 -17.60 1.26
C CYS A 3 12.30 -17.90 0.78
N GLU A 4 12.48 -18.85 -0.13
CA GLU A 4 13.79 -19.24 -0.64
C GLU A 4 14.38 -18.21 -1.61
N THR A 5 13.53 -17.39 -2.23
CA THR A 5 13.96 -16.41 -3.24
C THR A 5 14.44 -15.09 -2.63
N CYS A 6 13.92 -14.67 -1.48
CA CYS A 6 14.33 -13.42 -0.81
C CYS A 6 14.59 -13.56 0.70
N SER A 7 14.67 -14.79 1.20
CA SER A 7 14.98 -15.14 2.60
C SER A 7 14.04 -14.55 3.66
N GLN A 8 12.94 -13.90 3.29
CA GLN A 8 11.95 -13.34 4.21
C GLN A 8 11.20 -14.43 4.98
N THR A 9 10.94 -14.17 6.26
CA THR A 9 10.25 -15.10 7.17
C THR A 9 8.82 -14.66 7.45
N PHE A 10 7.88 -15.60 7.35
CA PHE A 10 6.45 -15.39 7.54
C PHE A 10 5.91 -16.27 8.66
N ALA A 11 4.92 -15.74 9.38
CA ALA A 11 4.25 -16.41 10.51
C ALA A 11 3.54 -17.71 10.10
N ASN A 12 2.98 -17.79 8.88
CA ASN A 12 2.26 -18.97 8.41
C ASN A 12 2.49 -19.27 6.91
N ARG A 13 2.12 -20.48 6.47
CA ARG A 13 2.29 -20.95 5.08
C ARG A 13 1.47 -20.12 4.09
N CYS A 14 0.28 -19.69 4.48
CA CYS A 14 -0.61 -18.89 3.64
C CYS A 14 0.01 -17.54 3.30
N ASN A 15 0.66 -16.88 4.27
CA ASN A 15 1.36 -15.62 4.09
C ASN A 15 2.60 -15.80 3.20
N LEU A 16 3.36 -16.88 3.36
CA LEU A 16 4.49 -17.21 2.47
C LEU A 16 4.02 -17.42 1.01
N LYS A 17 2.97 -18.23 0.79
CA LYS A 17 2.40 -18.45 -0.55
C LYS A 17 1.90 -17.16 -1.19
N SER A 18 1.23 -16.33 -0.40
CA SER A 18 0.75 -15.01 -0.83
C SER A 18 1.92 -14.08 -1.19
N HIS A 19 2.96 -14.04 -0.37
CA HIS A 19 4.18 -13.30 -0.66
C HIS A 19 4.84 -13.77 -1.96
N GLN A 20 5.05 -15.07 -2.15
CA GLN A 20 5.62 -15.62 -3.38
C GLN A 20 4.80 -15.23 -4.60
N ARG A 21 3.47 -15.34 -4.52
CA ARG A 21 2.55 -14.95 -5.59
C ARG A 21 2.57 -13.44 -5.89
N HIS A 22 2.78 -12.57 -4.90
CA HIS A 22 2.68 -11.13 -5.09
C HIS A 22 4.01 -10.43 -5.37
N VAL A 23 5.12 -10.99 -4.89
CA VAL A 23 6.46 -10.40 -4.96
C VAL A 23 7.31 -11.07 -6.04
N HIS A 24 7.25 -12.39 -6.14
CA HIS A 24 8.08 -13.15 -7.09
C HIS A 24 7.31 -13.53 -8.37
N SER A 25 6.00 -13.66 -8.29
CA SER A 25 5.17 -13.84 -9.49
C SER A 25 4.67 -12.50 -10.03
N SER A 26 4.89 -12.28 -11.32
CA SER A 26 4.32 -11.17 -12.08
C SER A 26 2.85 -11.41 -12.46
N GLU A 27 2.29 -12.56 -12.10
CA GLU A 27 0.91 -12.90 -12.42
C GLU A 27 -0.08 -12.06 -11.60
N ARG A 28 -1.01 -11.44 -12.32
CA ARG A 28 -2.13 -10.70 -11.75
C ARG A 28 -3.37 -11.58 -11.92
N HIS A 29 -3.81 -12.22 -10.85
CA HIS A 29 -4.86 -13.26 -10.91
C HIS A 29 -6.28 -12.73 -10.90
N PHE A 30 -6.50 -11.47 -10.51
CA PHE A 30 -7.85 -10.93 -10.33
C PHE A 30 -8.20 -9.93 -11.43
N PRO A 31 -8.93 -10.33 -12.49
CA PRO A 31 -9.38 -9.43 -13.54
C PRO A 31 -10.54 -8.55 -13.06
N CYS A 32 -10.60 -7.32 -13.59
CA CYS A 32 -11.80 -6.50 -13.60
C CYS A 32 -12.74 -7.02 -14.67
N GLU A 33 -13.99 -7.34 -14.30
CA GLU A 33 -14.98 -7.87 -15.23
C GLU A 33 -15.47 -6.82 -16.25
N LEU A 34 -15.33 -5.53 -15.93
CA LEU A 34 -15.81 -4.44 -16.78
C LEU A 34 -14.79 -4.00 -17.85
N CYS A 35 -13.48 -4.17 -17.61
CA CYS A 35 -12.45 -3.74 -18.56
C CYS A 35 -11.27 -4.71 -18.74
N GLY A 36 -11.32 -5.89 -18.13
CA GLY A 36 -10.29 -6.93 -18.25
C GLY A 36 -8.95 -6.64 -17.56
N LYS A 37 -8.76 -5.47 -16.94
CA LYS A 37 -7.52 -5.14 -16.21
C LYS A 37 -7.29 -6.10 -15.06
N LYS A 38 -6.09 -6.70 -15.00
CA LYS A 38 -5.73 -7.68 -13.97
C LYS A 38 -5.00 -7.02 -12.80
N PHE A 39 -5.31 -7.46 -11.58
CA PHE A 39 -4.74 -6.99 -10.33
C PHE A 39 -4.19 -8.13 -9.46
N LYS A 40 -3.30 -7.78 -8.53
CA LYS A 40 -2.67 -8.75 -7.61
C LYS A 40 -3.62 -9.19 -6.49
N ARG A 41 -4.59 -8.38 -6.07
CA ARG A 41 -5.52 -8.70 -4.96
C ARG A 41 -6.96 -8.33 -5.32
N LYS A 42 -7.94 -9.09 -4.81
CA LYS A 42 -9.38 -8.79 -5.00
C LYS A 42 -9.77 -7.38 -4.55
N LYS A 43 -9.23 -6.92 -3.41
CA LYS A 43 -9.48 -5.56 -2.90
C LYS A 43 -9.05 -4.46 -3.88
N ASP A 44 -8.00 -4.73 -4.66
CA ASP A 44 -7.49 -3.77 -5.65
C ASP A 44 -8.42 -3.71 -6.87
N VAL A 45 -9.02 -4.83 -7.28
CA VAL A 45 -10.08 -4.86 -8.31
C VAL A 45 -11.32 -4.11 -7.85
N LYS A 46 -11.83 -4.40 -6.65
CA LYS A 46 -13.03 -3.74 -6.10
C LYS A 46 -12.83 -2.23 -6.05
N ARG A 47 -11.68 -1.78 -5.53
CA ARG A 47 -11.30 -0.37 -5.54
C ARG A 47 -11.23 0.18 -6.97
N HIS A 48 -10.61 -0.53 -7.90
CA HIS A 48 -10.54 -0.08 -9.29
C HIS A 48 -11.93 0.11 -9.91
N ILE A 49 -12.86 -0.83 -9.68
CA ILE A 49 -14.24 -0.74 -10.16
C ILE A 49 -14.92 0.51 -9.59
N LEU A 50 -14.90 0.67 -8.27
CA LEU A 50 -15.50 1.81 -7.58
C LEU A 50 -14.95 3.17 -8.06
N GLN A 51 -13.67 3.21 -8.44
CA GLN A 51 -12.97 4.45 -8.78
C GLN A 51 -13.02 4.82 -10.26
N VAL A 52 -13.07 3.82 -11.15
CA VAL A 52 -12.94 4.01 -12.61
C VAL A 52 -14.26 3.78 -13.32
N HIS A 53 -15.10 2.87 -12.81
CA HIS A 53 -16.35 2.49 -13.46
C HIS A 53 -17.57 3.12 -12.77
N GLU A 54 -17.58 3.17 -11.44
CA GLU A 54 -18.74 3.65 -10.67
C GLU A 54 -18.62 5.12 -10.24
N GLY A 55 -17.46 5.76 -10.46
CA GLY A 55 -17.24 7.20 -10.29
C GLY A 55 -17.33 7.75 -8.84
N GLY A 56 -17.81 6.95 -7.89
CA GLY A 56 -18.14 7.39 -6.53
C GLY A 56 -17.42 6.62 -5.42
N GLY A 57 -16.38 5.84 -5.74
CA GLY A 57 -15.73 5.01 -4.73
C GLY A 57 -15.24 5.80 -3.53
N GLU A 58 -15.47 5.27 -2.32
CA GLU A 58 -15.02 5.88 -1.05
C GLU A 58 -13.56 6.32 -1.15
N ARG A 59 -13.37 7.64 -1.26
CA ARG A 59 -12.08 8.30 -1.14
C ARG A 59 -12.04 8.91 0.26
N HIS A 60 -11.00 8.59 1.01
CA HIS A 60 -10.69 9.34 2.23
C HIS A 60 -10.15 10.70 1.81
N GLN A 61 -10.97 11.73 1.94
CA GLN A 61 -10.65 13.06 1.47
C GLN A 61 -9.79 13.81 2.50
N CYS A 62 -8.71 14.41 2.04
CA CYS A 62 -7.96 15.38 2.82
C CYS A 62 -8.74 16.67 2.95
N GLN A 63 -9.00 17.11 4.18
CA GLN A 63 -9.75 18.35 4.43
C GLN A 63 -8.98 19.62 4.05
N GLN A 64 -7.64 19.55 4.01
CA GLN A 64 -6.81 20.72 3.70
C GLN A 64 -6.68 20.99 2.19
N CYS A 65 -6.62 19.96 1.35
CA CYS A 65 -6.39 20.11 -0.10
C CYS A 65 -7.41 19.38 -0.98
N GLY A 66 -8.45 18.77 -0.39
CA GLY A 66 -9.49 18.05 -1.12
C GLY A 66 -9.03 16.74 -1.78
N LYS A 67 -7.75 16.36 -1.64
CA LYS A 67 -7.18 15.16 -2.29
C LYS A 67 -7.83 13.89 -1.75
N GLY A 68 -8.43 13.10 -2.64
CA GLY A 68 -9.03 11.82 -2.31
C GLY A 68 -8.02 10.68 -2.31
N LEU A 69 -7.89 9.99 -1.17
CA LEU A 69 -6.96 8.88 -1.00
C LEU A 69 -7.69 7.56 -0.81
N SER A 70 -7.03 6.50 -1.24
CA SER A 70 -7.65 5.17 -1.34
C SER A 70 -7.70 4.37 -0.03
N SER A 71 -7.13 4.90 1.05
CA SER A 71 -7.20 4.30 2.39
C SER A 71 -6.99 5.35 3.48
N LYS A 72 -7.56 5.11 4.68
CA LYS A 72 -7.39 5.99 5.84
C LYS A 72 -5.93 6.14 6.27
N THR A 73 -5.14 5.07 6.16
CA THR A 73 -3.70 5.11 6.45
C THR A 73 -2.94 5.99 5.46
N ALA A 74 -3.30 5.91 4.17
CA ALA A 74 -2.72 6.80 3.16
C ALA A 74 -3.12 8.26 3.41
N LEU A 75 -4.36 8.50 3.85
CA LEU A 75 -4.81 9.84 4.27
C LEU A 75 -4.00 10.38 5.43
N ARG A 76 -3.89 9.64 6.55
CA ARG A 76 -3.09 10.09 7.70
C ARG A 76 -1.64 10.37 7.35
N LEU A 77 -1.04 9.52 6.53
CA LEU A 77 0.32 9.74 6.08
C LEU A 77 0.44 10.99 5.19
N HIS A 78 -0.54 11.21 4.31
CA HIS A 78 -0.59 12.41 3.50
C HIS A 78 -0.78 13.68 4.36
N GLU A 79 -1.57 13.64 5.41
CA GLU A 79 -1.76 14.80 6.30
C GLU A 79 -0.43 15.25 6.93
N ARG A 80 0.50 14.32 7.19
CA ARG A 80 1.86 14.65 7.65
C ARG A 80 2.67 15.49 6.65
N THR A 81 2.34 15.43 5.36
CA THR A 81 3.03 16.27 4.36
C THR A 81 2.64 17.74 4.48
N HIS A 82 1.48 18.03 5.07
CA HIS A 82 1.05 19.40 5.32
C HIS A 82 1.54 19.92 6.67
N THR A 83 1.51 19.08 7.70
CA THR A 83 1.96 19.49 9.05
C THR A 83 3.47 19.43 9.23
N GLY A 84 4.20 18.76 8.32
CA GLY A 84 5.63 18.50 8.47
C GLY A 84 5.95 17.50 9.58
N ASP A 85 4.95 16.76 10.08
CA ASP A 85 5.12 15.78 11.15
C ASP A 85 6.05 14.64 10.72
N LYS A 86 7.17 14.51 11.45
CA LYS A 86 8.21 13.51 11.20
C LYS A 86 8.50 12.73 12.49
N PRO A 87 7.61 11.78 12.87
CA PRO A 87 7.70 11.09 14.15
C PRO A 87 8.78 10.00 14.17
N TYR A 88 9.35 9.64 13.03
CA TYR A 88 10.36 8.59 12.93
C TYR A 88 11.75 9.22 12.86
N GLY A 89 12.45 9.26 13.99
CA GLY A 89 13.85 9.69 14.06
C GLY A 89 14.81 8.52 13.86
N CYS A 90 15.93 8.78 13.18
CA CYS A 90 17.09 7.90 13.27
C CYS A 90 17.73 8.05 14.65
N THR A 91 18.26 6.96 15.21
CA THR A 91 18.99 6.99 16.49
C THR A 91 20.47 7.28 16.31
N GLU A 92 21.01 7.05 15.11
CA GLU A 92 22.42 7.26 14.80
C GLU A 92 22.68 8.65 14.19
N CYS A 93 21.65 9.31 13.67
CA CYS A 93 21.73 10.68 13.16
C CYS A 93 20.46 11.47 13.49
N GLU A 94 20.51 12.79 13.36
CA GLU A 94 19.36 13.66 13.67
C GLU A 94 18.28 13.69 12.57
N ALA A 95 18.37 12.81 11.56
CA ALA A 95 17.41 12.75 10.47
C ALA A 95 16.04 12.26 10.95
N LYS A 96 14.99 12.98 10.53
CA LYS A 96 13.59 12.64 10.84
C LYS A 96 12.79 12.40 9.57
N PHE A 97 11.92 11.39 9.63
CA PHE A 97 11.12 10.90 8.50
C PHE A 97 9.63 10.90 8.85
N SER A 98 8.79 11.13 7.84
CA SER A 98 7.32 11.06 7.96
C SER A 98 6.77 9.62 7.80
N GLN A 99 7.61 8.70 7.30
CA GLN A 99 7.28 7.31 7.04
C GLN A 99 8.29 6.35 7.69
N PRO A 100 7.85 5.22 8.25
CA PRO A 100 8.74 4.23 8.84
C PRO A 100 9.56 3.51 7.77
N SER A 101 9.00 3.32 6.57
CA SER A 101 9.73 2.71 5.45
C SER A 101 10.88 3.60 4.97
N ALA A 102 10.72 4.93 5.03
CA ALA A 102 11.78 5.87 4.66
C ALA A 102 12.93 5.83 5.68
N LEU A 103 12.64 5.75 6.98
CA LEU A 103 13.66 5.51 8.00
C LEU A 103 14.37 4.16 7.80
N LYS A 104 13.64 3.11 7.41
CA LYS A 104 14.23 1.78 7.22
C LYS A 104 15.20 1.68 6.04
N THR A 105 15.03 2.51 5.02
CA THR A 105 15.89 2.55 3.82
C THR A 105 16.96 3.63 3.86
N HIS A 106 16.87 4.54 4.83
CA HIS A 106 17.89 5.55 5.11
C HIS A 106 19.15 4.89 5.65
#